data_AF-A0AAW9EAT5-F1
#
_entry.id   AF-A0AAW9EAT5-F1
#
_cell.length_a   1.000
_cell.length_b   1.000
_cell.length_c   1.000
_cell.angle_alpha   90.00
_cell.angle_beta   90.00
_cell.angle_gamma   90.00
#
_symmetry.space_group_name_H-M   'P 1'
#
loop_
_entity.id
_entity.type
_entity.pdbx_description
1 polymer ?
#
loop_
_entity_poly.entity_id
_entity_poly.type
_entity_poly.pdbx_seq_one_letter_code
_entity_poly.pdbx_strand_id
1 'polypeptide(L)'
;MEQLDYHALNAMLNLYDEQGNIQFDKDKLATHHFFRQHVNQNTVFFHDLKEKLDFLVQQHYYEAQVLEQYDFPFIKQLFKHAYS
;
A
#
# COMPACT_ATOMS: atom_id res chain seq x y z
N MET A 1 6.36 -26.11 3.19
CA MET A 1 5.08 -25.63 3.73
C MET A 1 4.54 -24.63 2.74
N GLU A 2 3.40 -24.89 2.10
CA GLU A 2 2.70 -23.87 1.31
C GLU A 2 2.42 -22.68 2.22
N GLN A 3 2.89 -21.50 1.80
CA GLN A 3 2.57 -20.27 2.49
C GLN A 3 1.07 -20.04 2.30
N LEU A 4 0.29 -20.02 3.38
CA LEU A 4 -1.14 -19.74 3.30
C LEU A 4 -1.36 -18.42 2.55
N ASP A 5 -2.20 -18.47 1.52
CA ASP A 5 -2.63 -17.32 0.74
C ASP A 5 -3.39 -16.32 1.65
N TYR A 6 -3.24 -15.02 1.42
CA TYR A 6 -3.91 -13.98 2.20
C TYR A 6 -5.44 -14.12 2.13
N HIS A 7 -5.99 -14.67 1.03
CA HIS A 7 -7.40 -15.04 0.94
C HIS A 7 -7.79 -16.14 1.92
N ALA A 8 -6.95 -17.17 2.09
CA ALA A 8 -7.19 -18.26 3.03
C ALA A 8 -7.11 -17.76 4.48
N LEU A 9 -6.19 -16.85 4.80
CA LEU A 9 -6.10 -16.21 6.11
C LEU A 9 -7.34 -15.38 6.44
N ASN A 10 -7.83 -14.58 5.49
CA ASN A 10 -9.07 -13.81 5.68
C ASN A 10 -10.30 -14.72 5.85
N ALA A 11 -10.36 -15.83 5.12
CA ALA A 11 -11.44 -16.80 5.24
C ALA A 11 -11.53 -17.44 6.65
N MET A 12 -10.44 -17.44 7.43
CA MET A 12 -10.45 -17.94 8.82
C MET A 12 -11.33 -17.10 9.75
N LEU A 13 -11.69 -15.86 9.38
CA LEU A 13 -12.67 -15.07 10.14
C LEU A 13 -14.06 -15.72 10.18
N ASN A 14 -14.38 -16.56 9.20
CA ASN A 14 -15.63 -17.31 9.16
C ASN A 14 -15.58 -18.62 9.97
N LEU A 15 -14.45 -18.94 10.61
CA LEU A 15 -14.26 -20.14 11.42
C LEU A 15 -14.06 -19.75 12.88
N TYR A 16 -14.97 -20.23 13.73
CA TYR A 16 -14.86 -20.09 15.17
C TYR A 16 -13.81 -21.06 15.74
N ASP A 17 -13.08 -20.63 16.76
CA ASP A 17 -12.19 -21.50 17.53
C ASP A 17 -12.96 -22.48 18.44
N GLU A 18 -12.24 -23.33 19.16
CA GLU A 18 -12.81 -24.32 20.09
C GLU A 18 -13.64 -23.68 21.22
N GLN A 19 -13.45 -22.38 21.46
CA GLN A 19 -14.17 -21.59 22.47
C GLN A 19 -15.31 -20.75 21.85
N GLY A 20 -15.54 -20.84 20.54
CA GLY A 20 -16.59 -20.10 19.85
C GLY A 20 -16.22 -18.64 19.51
N ASN A 21 -14.94 -18.27 19.50
CA ASN A 21 -14.49 -16.90 19.19
C ASN A 21 -14.01 -16.76 17.74
N ILE A 22 -14.14 -15.55 17.21
CA ILE A 22 -13.61 -15.16 15.89
C ILE A 22 -12.11 -14.91 16.00
N GLN A 23 -11.36 -15.43 15.03
CA GLN A 23 -9.89 -15.32 15.00
C GLN A 23 -9.41 -14.01 14.35
N PHE A 24 -9.72 -12.85 14.95
CA PHE A 24 -9.43 -11.52 14.36
C PHE A 24 -7.96 -11.28 13.99
N ASP A 25 -7.00 -11.90 14.68
CA ASP A 25 -5.58 -11.74 14.34
C ASP A 25 -5.22 -12.34 12.96
N LYS A 26 -6.05 -13.25 12.43
CA LYS A 26 -5.87 -13.80 11.08
C LYS A 26 -6.07 -12.74 10.00
N ASP A 27 -6.92 -11.74 10.23
CA ASP A 27 -7.13 -10.63 9.29
C ASP A 27 -5.90 -9.71 9.22
N LYS A 28 -5.28 -9.42 10.37
CA LYS A 28 -4.01 -8.69 10.42
C LYS A 28 -2.91 -9.43 9.66
N LEU A 29 -2.86 -10.75 9.82
CA LEU A 29 -1.92 -11.60 9.08
C LEU A 29 -2.24 -11.60 7.58
N ALA A 30 -3.51 -11.71 7.19
CA ALA A 30 -3.95 -11.61 5.80
C ALA A 30 -3.48 -10.29 5.16
N THR A 31 -3.69 -9.17 5.86
CA THR A 31 -3.24 -7.84 5.41
C THR A 31 -1.72 -7.81 5.20
N HIS A 32 -0.95 -8.29 6.18
CA HIS A 32 0.51 -8.35 6.05
C HIS A 32 0.97 -9.20 4.85
N HIS A 33 0.34 -10.36 4.65
CA HIS A 33 0.62 -11.24 3.51
C HIS A 33 0.24 -10.59 2.18
N PHE A 34 -0.92 -9.93 2.09
CA PHE A 34 -1.36 -9.22 0.90
C PHE A 34 -0.37 -8.12 0.49
N PHE A 35 0.11 -7.33 1.46
CA PHE A 35 1.13 -6.33 1.18
C PHE A 35 2.42 -6.96 0.63
N ARG A 36 2.90 -8.06 1.22
CA ARG A 36 4.17 -8.69 0.80
C ARG A 36 4.09 -9.45 -0.52
N GLN A 37 2.99 -10.16 -0.75
CA GLN A 37 2.82 -11.07 -1.88
C GLN A 37 2.26 -10.34 -3.11
N HIS A 38 1.47 -9.28 -2.92
CA HIS A 38 0.81 -8.57 -4.01
C HIS A 38 1.19 -7.09 -4.07
N VAL A 39 0.86 -6.28 -3.06
CA VAL A 39 1.00 -4.82 -3.16
C VAL A 39 2.45 -4.41 -3.42
N ASN A 40 3.39 -4.86 -2.60
CA ASN A 40 4.80 -4.46 -2.71
C ASN A 40 5.47 -4.99 -3.99
N GLN A 41 5.04 -6.14 -4.50
CA GLN A 41 5.59 -6.71 -5.74
C GLN A 41 5.10 -5.98 -6.99
N ASN A 42 3.91 -5.36 -6.92
CA ASN A 42 3.27 -4.68 -8.06
C ASN A 42 3.29 -3.15 -7.92
N THR A 43 3.86 -2.60 -6.85
CA THR A 43 4.00 -1.16 -6.67
C THR A 43 5.26 -0.68 -7.36
N VAL A 44 5.11 0.31 -8.26
CA VAL A 44 6.24 0.94 -8.94
C VAL A 44 7.11 1.66 -7.91
N PHE A 45 8.39 1.30 -7.89
CA PHE A 45 9.41 1.95 -7.07
C PHE A 45 10.09 3.08 -7.85
N PHE A 46 10.34 4.19 -7.17
CA PHE A 46 11.08 5.35 -7.70
C PHE A 46 12.23 5.68 -6.75
N HIS A 47 13.35 6.17 -7.27
CA HIS A 47 14.53 6.49 -6.47
C HIS A 47 14.31 7.75 -5.61
N ASP A 48 13.54 8.72 -6.10
CA ASP A 48 13.11 9.87 -5.33
C ASP A 48 11.71 10.38 -5.73
N LEU A 49 11.20 11.33 -4.94
CA LEU A 49 9.88 11.92 -5.18
C LEU A 49 9.81 12.72 -6.47
N LYS A 50 10.92 13.35 -6.90
CA LYS A 50 10.93 14.16 -8.11
C LYS A 50 10.77 13.26 -9.33
N GLU A 51 11.53 12.18 -9.40
CA GLU A 51 11.41 11.15 -10.44
C GLU A 51 9.98 10.60 -10.51
N LYS A 52 9.39 10.28 -9.35
CA LYS A 52 7.99 9.81 -9.27
C LYS A 52 7.01 10.81 -9.89
N LEU A 53 7.08 12.08 -9.48
CA LEU A 53 6.13 13.09 -9.95
C LEU A 53 6.34 13.41 -11.45
N ASP A 54 7.60 13.51 -11.89
CA ASP A 54 7.93 13.74 -13.30
C ASP A 54 7.39 12.59 -14.16
N PHE A 55 7.58 11.32 -13.75
CA PHE A 55 7.04 10.15 -14.45
C PHE A 55 5.50 10.17 -14.51
N LEU A 56 4.84 10.44 -13.37
CA LEU A 56 3.38 10.45 -13.31
C LEU A 56 2.76 11.54 -14.19
N VAL A 57 3.39 12.71 -14.29
CA VAL A 57 2.95 13.79 -15.20
C VAL A 57 3.22 13.42 -16.66
N GLN A 58 4.42 12.94 -16.99
CA GLN A 58 4.79 12.58 -18.36
C GLN A 58 3.92 11.46 -18.94
N GLN A 59 3.51 10.50 -18.11
CA GLN A 59 2.62 9.41 -18.50
C GLN A 59 1.13 9.76 -18.37
N HIS A 60 0.80 11.05 -18.15
CA HIS A 60 -0.57 11.56 -18.04
C HIS A 60 -1.41 10.93 -16.91
N TYR A 61 -0.77 10.43 -15.86
CA TYR A 61 -1.47 10.01 -14.64
C TYR A 61 -1.85 11.22 -13.78
N TYR A 62 -0.96 12.21 -13.66
CA TYR A 62 -1.15 13.42 -12.86
C TYR A 62 -1.19 14.66 -13.75
N GLU A 63 -2.00 15.65 -13.35
CA GLU A 63 -2.09 16.95 -14.01
C GLU A 63 -0.98 17.89 -13.53
N ALA A 64 -0.12 18.36 -14.44
CA ALA A 64 0.97 19.27 -14.12
C ALA A 64 0.49 20.57 -13.45
N GLN A 65 -0.65 21.09 -13.90
CA GLN A 65 -1.23 22.35 -13.44
C GLN A 65 -1.55 22.38 -11.94
N VAL A 66 -1.77 21.21 -11.31
CA VAL A 66 -2.00 21.13 -9.87
C VAL A 66 -0.68 21.25 -9.11
N LEU A 67 0.38 20.62 -9.61
CA LEU A 67 1.70 20.62 -8.97
C LEU A 67 2.40 21.97 -9.14
N GLU A 68 2.23 22.62 -10.29
CA GLU A 68 2.83 23.93 -10.62
C GLU A 68 2.34 25.08 -9.72
N GLN A 69 1.25 24.89 -8.98
CA GLN A 69 0.74 25.87 -8.01
C GLN A 69 1.58 25.94 -6.72
N TYR A 70 2.51 25.00 -6.53
CA TYR A 70 3.29 24.88 -5.31
C TYR A 70 4.77 24.67 -5.60
N ASP A 71 5.62 25.24 -4.73
CA ASP A 71 7.04 24.97 -4.80
C ASP A 71 7.35 23.51 -4.41
N PHE A 72 8.29 22.88 -5.14
CA PHE A 72 8.66 21.49 -4.89
C PHE A 72 9.08 21.18 -3.43
N PRO A 73 9.80 22.04 -2.69
CA PRO A 73 10.09 21.80 -1.28
C PRO A 73 8.83 21.63 -0.40
N PHE A 74 7.76 22.38 -0.67
CA PHE A 74 6.49 22.24 0.03
C PHE A 74 5.85 20.88 -0.27
N ILE A 75 5.78 20.51 -1.56
CA ILE A 75 5.24 19.20 -1.98
C ILE A 75 6.02 18.06 -1.29
N LYS A 76 7.36 18.16 -1.27
CA LYS A 76 8.22 17.17 -0.60
C LYS A 76 7.94 17.08 0.90
N GLN A 77 7.72 18.22 1.57
CA GLN A 77 7.36 18.24 2.99
C GLN A 77 5.99 17.59 3.23
N LEU A 78 4.99 17.89 2.38
CA LEU A 78 3.65 17.33 2.48
C LEU A 78 3.66 15.81 2.29
N PHE A 79 4.37 15.31 1.27
CA PHE A 79 4.57 13.88 1.07
C PHE A 79 5.24 13.24 2.29
N LYS A 80 6.32 13.86 2.82
CA LYS A 80 6.97 13.35 4.03
C LYS A 80 6.01 13.27 5.23
N HIS A 81 5.10 14.23 5.38
CA HIS A 81 4.10 14.21 6.44
C HIS A 81 3.04 13.12 6.25
N ALA A 82 2.63 12.83 5.01
CA ALA A 82 1.66 11.78 4.74
C ALA A 82 2.22 10.36 4.99
N TYR A 83 3.53 10.17 4.83
CA TYR A 83 4.22 8.89 5.03
C TYR A 83 4.89 8.75 6.41
N SER A 84 4.70 9.73 7.31
CA SER A 84 5.27 9.71 8.67
C SER A 84 4.36 9.03 9.69
#